data_AF-A0A0B0I9E7-F1
#
_entry.id   AF-A0A0B0I9E7-F1
#
_cell.length_a   1.000
_cell.length_b   1.000
_cell.length_c   1.000
_cell.angle_alpha   90.00
_cell.angle_beta   90.00
_cell.angle_gamma   90.00
#
_symmetry.space_group_name_H-M   'P 1'
#
loop_
_entity.id
_entity.type
_entity.pdbx_description
1 polymer ?
#
loop_
_entity_poly.entity_id
_entity_poly.type
_entity_poly.pdbx_seq_one_letter_code
_entity_poly.pdbx_strand_id
1 'polypeptide(L)'
;MRHIFLSTFLIWLNYRHQTWRILPRYLKALIYIAFINSSYYYFFKRHILWELQSNSLNLKQLRVVHIFFITPLIFLLCMAKFPEEDIRLQMKHILKWSFKCALVEFFGEKFNMIYFKNGWNIFWSWSIYIFLFSYGYLFTTKPKFVWKLSIPTLLFFLLKFKAPFRKALLLGPLLLVWKRAQTPKWFNVIKSYYTNCFSQYIFIMQRKKAPKV
;
A
#
# COMPACT_ATOMS: atom_id res chain seq x y z
N MET A 1 1.11 -16.40 17.63
CA MET A 1 -0.14 -16.30 18.43
C MET A 1 -0.53 -14.87 18.82
N ARG A 2 0.36 -14.05 19.42
CA ARG A 2 0.03 -12.69 19.90
C ARG A 2 -0.63 -11.76 18.86
N HIS A 3 -0.18 -11.79 17.59
CA HIS A 3 -0.78 -11.01 16.50
C HIS A 3 -2.20 -11.44 16.11
N ILE A 4 -2.51 -12.73 16.25
CA ILE A 4 -3.85 -13.27 15.98
C ILE A 4 -4.81 -12.74 17.04
N PHE A 5 -4.39 -12.74 18.30
CA PHE A 5 -5.18 -12.17 19.40
C PHE A 5 -5.49 -10.69 19.18
N LEU A 6 -4.48 -9.88 18.86
CA LEU A 6 -4.66 -8.44 18.60
C LEU A 6 -5.57 -8.19 17.39
N SER A 7 -5.40 -8.96 16.31
CA SER A 7 -6.25 -8.85 15.11
C SER A 7 -7.70 -9.25 15.41
N THR A 8 -7.91 -10.34 16.16
CA THR A 8 -9.24 -10.83 16.56
C THR A 8 -9.92 -9.83 17.48
N PHE A 9 -9.19 -9.27 18.45
CA PHE A 9 -9.68 -8.23 19.33
C PHE A 9 -10.12 -6.98 18.56
N LEU A 10 -9.34 -6.57 17.55
CA LEU A 10 -9.69 -5.44 16.69
C LEU A 10 -10.95 -5.70 15.85
N ILE A 11 -11.11 -6.92 15.32
CA ILE A 11 -12.32 -7.34 14.61
C ILE A 11 -13.52 -7.31 15.55
N TRP A 12 -13.38 -7.84 16.76
CA TRP A 12 -14.43 -7.81 17.78
C TRP A 12 -14.82 -6.37 18.17
N LEU A 13 -13.86 -5.46 18.31
CA LEU A 13 -14.15 -4.03 18.55
C LEU A 13 -14.92 -3.40 17.39
N ASN A 14 -14.51 -3.70 16.15
CA ASN A 14 -15.24 -3.24 14.96
C ASN A 14 -16.67 -3.80 14.96
N TYR A 15 -16.82 -5.09 15.32
CA TYR A 15 -18.11 -5.74 15.51
C TYR A 15 -18.97 -4.99 16.56
N ARG A 16 -18.41 -4.68 17.72
CA ARG A 16 -19.13 -3.98 18.77
C ARG A 16 -19.54 -2.55 18.38
N HIS A 17 -18.70 -1.86 17.62
CA HIS A 17 -18.91 -0.47 17.21
C HIS A 17 -19.68 -0.29 15.91
N GLN A 18 -20.19 -1.38 15.31
CA GLN A 18 -21.01 -1.33 14.08
C GLN A 18 -20.34 -0.63 12.90
N THR A 19 -19.01 -0.72 12.81
CA THR A 19 -18.22 0.01 11.80
C THR A 19 -18.53 -0.40 10.36
N TRP A 20 -19.11 -1.58 10.13
CA TRP A 20 -19.54 -2.02 8.80
C TRP A 20 -20.62 -1.11 8.21
N ARG A 21 -21.41 -0.41 9.03
CA ARG A 21 -22.44 0.53 8.54
C ARG A 21 -21.83 1.76 7.87
N ILE A 22 -20.67 2.22 8.36
CA ILE A 22 -19.97 3.39 7.81
C ILE A 22 -18.96 3.02 6.70
N LEU A 23 -18.66 1.73 6.53
CA LEU A 23 -17.68 1.23 5.57
C LEU A 23 -17.89 1.78 4.13
N PRO A 24 -19.12 1.77 3.55
CA PRO A 24 -19.33 2.26 2.19
C PRO A 24 -18.96 3.75 2.02
N ARG A 25 -19.21 4.56 3.06
CA ARG A 25 -18.88 6.00 3.06
C ARG A 25 -17.38 6.24 2.98
N TYR A 26 -16.58 5.40 3.63
CA TYR A 26 -15.13 5.57 3.72
C TYR A 26 -14.33 4.70 2.76
N LEU A 27 -14.96 3.91 1.89
CA LEU A 27 -14.27 2.96 1.01
C LEU A 27 -13.16 3.60 0.18
N LYS A 28 -13.41 4.78 -0.40
CA LYS A 28 -12.40 5.52 -1.18
C LYS A 28 -11.20 5.94 -0.33
N ALA A 29 -11.44 6.38 0.90
CA ALA A 29 -10.38 6.73 1.85
C ALA A 29 -9.57 5.50 2.28
N LEU A 30 -10.23 4.34 2.48
CA LEU A 30 -9.56 3.09 2.81
C LEU A 30 -8.63 2.61 1.70
N ILE A 31 -9.06 2.70 0.44
CA ILE A 31 -8.22 2.38 -0.72
C ILE A 31 -7.00 3.32 -0.78
N TYR A 32 -7.20 4.62 -0.56
CA TYR A 32 -6.11 5.59 -0.47
C TYR A 32 -5.13 5.25 0.67
N ILE A 33 -5.62 4.92 1.85
CA ILE A 33 -4.81 4.52 2.99
C ILE A 33 -4.00 3.26 2.68
N ALA A 34 -4.62 2.24 2.10
CA ALA A 34 -3.94 1.01 1.70
C ALA A 34 -2.86 1.29 0.64
N PHE A 35 -3.13 2.21 -0.29
CA PHE A 35 -2.15 2.65 -1.29
C PHE A 35 -0.94 3.33 -0.67
N ILE A 36 -1.14 4.31 0.23
CA ILE A 36 -0.04 5.00 0.91
C ILE A 36 0.78 4.03 1.77
N ASN A 37 0.13 3.15 2.53
CA ASN A 37 0.81 2.11 3.30
C ASN A 37 1.60 1.14 2.41
N SER A 38 1.07 0.76 1.25
CA SER A 38 1.80 -0.07 0.29
C SER A 38 3.00 0.67 -0.30
N SER A 39 2.86 1.97 -0.56
CA SER A 39 3.95 2.81 -1.07
C SER A 39 5.13 2.87 -0.10
N TYR A 40 4.89 2.86 1.21
CA TYR A 40 5.94 2.77 2.22
C TYR A 40 6.81 1.52 2.00
N TYR A 41 6.19 0.33 1.86
CA TYR A 41 6.95 -0.91 1.64
C TYR A 41 7.64 -0.94 0.26
N TYR A 42 7.11 -0.20 -0.72
CA TYR A 42 7.75 -0.03 -2.01
C TYR A 42 9.04 0.80 -1.90
N PHE A 43 8.97 1.98 -1.28
CA PHE A 43 10.12 2.88 -1.17
C PHE A 43 11.16 2.41 -0.16
N PHE A 44 10.74 1.84 0.96
CA PHE A 44 11.61 1.39 2.06
C PHE A 44 11.93 -0.11 1.99
N LYS A 45 11.78 -0.76 0.83
CA LYS A 45 11.98 -2.21 0.66
C LYS A 45 13.31 -2.74 1.23
N ARG A 46 14.38 -1.94 1.13
CA ARG A 46 15.74 -2.29 1.61
C ARG A 46 16.13 -1.58 2.91
N HIS A 47 15.28 -0.69 3.44
CA HIS A 47 15.57 0.15 4.59
C HIS A 47 14.30 0.29 5.44
N ILE A 48 13.82 -0.84 5.94
CA ILE A 48 12.56 -0.92 6.69
C ILE A 48 12.71 -0.15 7.99
N LEU A 49 11.80 0.80 8.22
CA LEU A 49 11.81 1.63 9.43
C LEU A 49 11.07 0.96 10.59
N TRP A 50 10.06 0.16 10.24
CA TRP A 50 9.12 -0.43 11.16
C TRP A 50 8.75 -1.83 10.69
N GLU A 51 8.92 -2.84 11.54
CA GLU A 51 8.68 -4.23 11.18
C GLU A 51 7.94 -5.01 12.25
N LEU A 52 6.85 -5.68 11.85
CA LEU A 52 6.14 -6.65 12.67
C LEU A 52 6.88 -7.98 12.67
N GLN A 53 7.06 -8.58 13.84
CA GLN A 53 7.68 -9.89 14.00
C GLN A 53 6.68 -10.93 14.45
N SER A 54 6.59 -12.06 13.74
CA SER A 54 5.73 -13.16 14.14
C SER A 54 6.39 -14.51 13.91
N ASN A 55 6.37 -15.37 14.93
CA ASN A 55 6.91 -16.73 14.82
C ASN A 55 6.00 -17.66 13.99
N SER A 56 4.72 -17.31 13.82
CA SER A 56 3.71 -18.20 13.25
C SER A 56 3.33 -17.90 11.79
N LEU A 57 3.61 -16.70 11.29
CA LEU A 57 3.20 -16.25 9.96
C LEU A 57 4.40 -15.75 9.15
N ASN A 58 4.30 -15.91 7.82
CA ASN A 58 5.28 -15.34 6.92
C ASN A 58 5.17 -13.79 6.96
N LEU A 59 6.30 -13.10 7.07
CA LEU A 59 6.37 -11.64 7.14
C LEU A 59 5.62 -10.96 5.98
N LYS A 60 5.64 -11.53 4.77
CA LYS A 60 4.89 -10.98 3.62
C LYS A 60 3.38 -11.03 3.85
N GLN A 61 2.86 -12.15 4.33
CA GLN A 61 1.44 -12.31 4.63
C GLN A 61 1.02 -11.38 5.76
N LEU A 62 1.84 -11.27 6.80
CA LEU A 62 1.58 -10.36 7.92
C LEU A 62 1.47 -8.89 7.47
N ARG A 63 2.34 -8.45 6.56
CA ARG A 63 2.28 -7.10 5.98
C ARG A 63 0.99 -6.88 5.19
N VAL A 64 0.59 -7.84 4.36
CA VAL A 64 -0.68 -7.77 3.59
C VAL A 64 -1.87 -7.68 4.55
N VAL A 65 -1.93 -8.55 5.57
CA VAL A 65 -2.98 -8.51 6.59
C VAL A 65 -3.02 -7.16 7.29
N HIS A 66 -1.86 -6.64 7.66
CA HIS A 66 -1.78 -5.35 8.34
C HIS A 66 -2.30 -4.20 7.46
N ILE A 67 -1.83 -4.11 6.22
CA ILE A 67 -2.17 -3.01 5.28
C ILE A 67 -3.65 -3.03 4.89
N PHE A 68 -4.20 -4.20 4.57
CA PHE A 68 -5.54 -4.32 3.99
C PHE A 68 -6.65 -4.60 5.01
N PHE A 69 -6.30 -5.09 6.20
CA PHE A 69 -7.30 -5.39 7.23
C PHE A 69 -7.08 -4.56 8.50
N ILE A 70 -5.92 -4.67 9.15
CA ILE A 70 -5.71 -4.01 10.45
C ILE A 70 -5.80 -2.48 10.33
N THR A 71 -5.07 -1.87 9.40
CA THR A 71 -5.07 -0.41 9.26
C THR A 71 -6.44 0.15 8.86
N PRO A 72 -7.17 -0.43 7.89
CA PRO A 72 -8.55 -0.02 7.59
C PRO A 72 -9.50 -0.16 8.78
N LEU A 73 -9.42 -1.25 9.54
CA LEU A 73 -10.25 -1.48 10.72
C LEU A 73 -9.95 -0.47 11.84
N ILE A 74 -8.68 -0.09 12.04
CA ILE A 74 -8.31 0.98 12.99
C ILE A 74 -8.88 2.32 12.53
N PHE A 75 -8.77 2.64 11.23
CA PHE A 75 -9.33 3.86 10.66
C PHE A 75 -10.85 3.94 10.87
N LEU A 76 -11.58 2.86 10.57
CA LEU A 76 -13.03 2.81 10.76
C LEU A 76 -13.43 2.97 12.23
N LEU A 77 -12.71 2.37 13.16
CA LEU A 77 -12.94 2.57 14.60
C LEU A 77 -12.79 4.03 15.02
N CYS A 78 -11.77 4.72 14.48
CA CYS A 78 -11.60 6.14 14.71
C CYS A 78 -12.79 6.94 14.12
N MET A 79 -13.26 6.57 12.93
CA MET A 79 -14.35 7.28 12.24
C MET A 79 -15.75 7.00 12.82
N ALA A 80 -15.94 5.88 13.52
CA ALA A 80 -17.25 5.45 14.05
C ALA A 80 -17.95 6.48 14.97
N LYS A 81 -17.18 7.28 15.69
CA LYS A 81 -17.67 8.32 16.62
C LYS A 81 -17.02 9.66 16.32
N PHE A 82 -16.78 9.96 15.05
CA PHE A 82 -16.08 11.17 14.65
C PHE A 82 -17.02 12.38 14.76
N PRO A 83 -16.63 13.46 15.47
CA PRO A 83 -17.46 14.66 15.59
C PRO A 83 -17.37 15.50 14.31
N GLU A 84 -18.41 15.56 13.49
CA GLU A 84 -18.35 16.26 12.19
C GLU A 84 -18.51 17.78 12.30
N GLU A 85 -19.12 18.28 13.37
CA GLU A 85 -19.54 19.68 13.50
C GLU A 85 -18.38 20.62 13.94
N ASP A 86 -17.48 20.13 14.80
CA ASP A 86 -16.48 20.98 15.46
C ASP A 86 -15.03 20.60 15.13
N ILE A 87 -14.30 21.48 14.46
CA ILE A 87 -12.88 21.27 14.11
C ILE A 87 -12.02 21.00 15.35
N ARG A 88 -12.27 21.70 16.46
CA ARG A 88 -11.51 21.49 17.71
C ARG A 88 -11.75 20.10 18.29
N LEU A 89 -12.99 19.60 18.23
CA LEU A 89 -13.33 18.25 18.68
C LEU A 89 -12.76 17.20 17.73
N GLN A 90 -12.74 17.46 16.42
CA GLN A 90 -12.10 16.60 15.42
C GLN A 90 -10.61 16.42 15.73
N MET A 91 -9.88 17.51 15.95
CA MET A 91 -8.46 17.46 16.27
C MET A 91 -8.21 16.70 17.58
N LYS A 92 -8.97 17.00 18.64
CA LYS A 92 -8.87 16.27 19.93
C LYS A 92 -9.16 14.78 19.76
N HIS A 93 -10.16 14.43 18.96
CA HIS A 93 -10.52 13.04 18.70
C HIS A 93 -9.43 12.29 17.94
N ILE A 94 -8.87 12.89 16.88
CA ILE A 94 -7.74 12.34 16.11
C ILE A 94 -6.52 12.16 17.00
N LEU A 95 -6.17 13.17 17.80
CA LEU A 95 -5.02 13.09 18.72
C LEU A 95 -5.22 11.99 19.76
N LYS A 96 -6.42 11.89 20.35
CA LYS A 96 -6.77 10.83 21.31
C LYS A 96 -6.66 9.44 20.69
N TRP A 97 -7.17 9.24 19.48
CA TRP A 97 -7.08 7.95 18.78
C TRP A 97 -5.66 7.62 18.35
N SER A 98 -4.92 8.59 17.83
CA SER A 98 -3.51 8.44 17.45
C SER A 98 -2.68 8.05 18.66
N PHE A 99 -2.91 8.70 19.80
CA PHE A 99 -2.23 8.40 21.05
C PHE A 99 -2.54 6.98 21.54
N LYS A 100 -3.80 6.53 21.48
CA LYS A 100 -4.15 5.13 21.80
C LYS A 100 -3.44 4.13 20.90
N CYS A 101 -3.34 4.40 19.60
CA CYS A 101 -2.62 3.53 18.66
C CYS A 101 -1.12 3.49 18.99
N ALA A 102 -0.51 4.65 19.27
CA ALA A 102 0.88 4.73 19.71
C ALA A 102 1.11 3.99 21.04
N LEU A 103 0.19 4.05 22.00
CA LEU A 103 0.30 3.27 23.23
C LEU A 103 0.29 1.76 22.97
N VAL A 104 -0.64 1.27 22.13
CA VAL A 104 -0.68 -0.15 21.73
C VAL A 104 0.63 -0.57 21.07
N GLU A 105 1.18 0.29 20.22
CA GLU A 105 2.44 0.05 19.53
C GLU A 105 3.65 0.06 20.47
N PHE A 106 3.66 0.95 21.47
CA PHE A 106 4.67 0.98 22.53
C PHE A 106 4.67 -0.32 23.34
N PHE A 107 3.49 -0.83 23.72
CA PHE A 107 3.41 -2.15 24.35
C PHE A 107 3.86 -3.25 23.39
N GLY A 108 3.49 -3.17 22.11
CA GLY A 108 3.95 -4.10 21.08
C GLY A 108 5.47 -4.15 20.94
N GLU A 109 6.14 -3.00 21.02
CA GLU A 109 7.61 -2.91 21.07
C GLU A 109 8.16 -3.63 22.32
N LYS A 110 7.63 -3.33 23.51
CA LYS A 110 8.05 -3.96 24.77
C LYS A 110 7.87 -5.48 24.78
N PHE A 111 6.86 -5.99 24.09
CA PHE A 111 6.60 -7.43 23.95
C PHE A 111 7.34 -8.09 22.77
N ASN A 112 8.30 -7.39 22.13
CA ASN A 112 9.05 -7.86 20.97
C ASN A 112 8.17 -8.25 19.77
N MET A 113 6.99 -7.63 19.65
CA MET A 113 6.09 -7.84 18.52
C MET A 113 6.40 -6.88 17.36
N ILE A 114 7.01 -5.74 17.67
CA ILE A 114 7.30 -4.64 16.75
C ILE A 114 8.73 -4.19 17.00
N TYR A 115 9.50 -4.02 15.92
CA TYR A 115 10.85 -3.48 16.00
C TYR A 115 10.96 -2.19 15.21
N PHE A 116 11.47 -1.17 15.89
CA PHE A 116 11.88 0.08 15.26
C PHE A 116 13.33 -0.03 14.78
N LYS A 117 13.56 0.35 13.52
CA LYS A 117 14.88 0.30 12.87
C LYS A 117 15.17 1.66 12.24
N ASN A 118 16.45 1.91 11.94
CA ASN A 118 16.87 3.04 11.12
C ASN A 118 16.43 4.43 11.63
N GLY A 119 16.48 4.63 12.96
CA GLY A 119 16.12 5.90 13.60
C GLY A 119 14.61 6.15 13.73
N TRP A 120 13.78 5.16 13.39
CA TRP A 120 12.36 5.18 13.71
C TRP A 120 12.15 5.06 15.22
N ASN A 121 11.11 5.70 15.73
CA ASN A 121 10.73 5.66 17.13
C ASN A 121 9.22 5.81 17.26
N ILE A 122 8.71 5.70 18.49
CA ILE A 122 7.28 5.77 18.74
C ILE A 122 6.65 7.13 18.38
N PHE A 123 7.41 8.22 18.44
CA PHE A 123 6.96 9.55 18.06
C PHE A 123 6.66 9.63 16.56
N TRP A 124 7.50 9.00 15.72
CA TRP A 124 7.24 8.92 14.29
C TRP A 124 6.01 8.08 13.98
N SER A 125 5.80 6.95 14.69
CA SER A 125 4.57 6.17 14.57
C SER A 125 3.32 6.97 14.94
N TRP A 126 3.38 7.71 16.06
CA TRP A 126 2.29 8.59 16.49
C TRP A 126 1.96 9.65 15.43
N SER A 127 2.99 10.27 14.85
CA SER A 127 2.83 11.26 13.77
C SER A 127 2.18 10.66 12.52
N ILE A 128 2.56 9.43 12.15
CA ILE A 128 1.93 8.71 11.03
C ILE A 128 0.45 8.44 11.31
N TYR A 129 0.05 8.07 12.53
CA TYR A 129 -1.38 7.90 12.85
C TYR A 129 -2.16 9.20 12.72
N ILE A 130 -1.58 10.34 13.14
CA ILE A 130 -2.20 11.65 12.96
C ILE A 130 -2.43 11.92 11.46
N PHE A 131 -1.42 11.71 10.61
CA PHE A 131 -1.57 11.86 9.17
C PHE A 131 -2.57 10.86 8.58
N LEU A 132 -2.55 9.61 9.02
CA LEU A 132 -3.45 8.54 8.57
C LEU A 132 -4.92 8.94 8.78
N PHE A 133 -5.28 9.33 10.00
CA PHE A 133 -6.67 9.71 10.32
C PHE A 133 -7.06 11.03 9.67
N SER A 134 -6.17 12.03 9.70
CA SER A 134 -6.45 13.36 9.14
C SER A 134 -6.61 13.28 7.63
N TYR A 135 -5.65 12.69 6.91
CA TYR A 135 -5.72 12.57 5.46
C TYR A 135 -6.82 11.62 5.03
N GLY A 136 -7.04 10.51 5.75
CA GLY A 136 -8.16 9.62 5.46
C GLY A 136 -9.51 10.32 5.56
N TYR A 137 -9.74 11.13 6.60
CA TYR A 137 -10.95 11.93 6.72
C TYR A 137 -11.04 12.99 5.60
N LEU A 138 -9.99 13.81 5.42
CA LEU A 138 -9.98 14.84 4.38
C LEU A 138 -10.11 14.27 2.97
N PHE A 139 -9.73 13.01 2.73
CA PHE A 139 -9.84 12.40 1.41
C PHE A 139 -11.30 12.16 1.01
N THR A 140 -12.19 11.98 1.99
CA THR A 140 -13.63 11.84 1.74
C THR A 140 -14.27 13.12 1.22
N THR A 141 -13.78 14.28 1.64
CA THR A 141 -14.35 15.59 1.30
C THR A 141 -13.56 16.32 0.20
N LYS A 142 -12.22 16.28 0.26
CA LYS A 142 -11.31 17.07 -0.61
C LYS A 142 -10.11 16.23 -1.10
N PRO A 143 -10.33 15.18 -1.93
CA PRO A 143 -9.25 14.27 -2.35
C PRO A 143 -8.10 14.96 -3.10
N LYS A 144 -8.40 15.97 -3.94
CA LYS A 144 -7.37 16.73 -4.67
C LYS A 144 -6.41 17.47 -3.72
N PHE A 145 -6.94 17.98 -2.61
CA PHE A 145 -6.14 18.69 -1.61
C PHE A 145 -5.25 17.71 -0.84
N VAL A 146 -5.78 16.54 -0.48
CA VAL A 146 -4.99 15.49 0.18
C VAL A 146 -3.83 15.04 -0.69
N TRP A 147 -4.02 14.86 -2.01
CA TRP A 147 -2.91 14.54 -2.89
C TRP A 147 -1.79 15.59 -2.86
N LYS A 148 -2.14 16.88 -2.90
CA LYS A 148 -1.17 17.98 -2.78
C LYS A 148 -0.40 17.98 -1.46
N LEU A 149 -1.00 17.51 -0.37
CA LEU A 149 -0.33 17.39 0.94
C LEU A 149 0.44 16.07 1.11
N SER A 150 -0.07 14.99 0.54
CA SER A 150 0.53 13.66 0.68
C SER A 150 1.90 13.56 0.00
N ILE A 151 2.08 14.21 -1.15
CA ILE A 151 3.35 14.23 -1.91
C ILE A 151 4.49 14.88 -1.11
N PRO A 152 4.35 16.12 -0.60
CA PRO A 152 5.42 16.75 0.18
C PRO A 152 5.66 16.02 1.51
N THR A 153 4.61 15.52 2.17
CA THR A 153 4.77 14.71 3.39
C THR A 153 5.57 13.44 3.10
N LEU A 154 5.24 12.71 2.02
CA LEU A 154 5.99 11.54 1.58
C LEU A 154 7.46 11.91 1.29
N LEU A 155 7.69 12.99 0.53
CA LEU A 155 9.05 13.44 0.20
C LEU A 155 9.86 13.76 1.45
N PHE A 156 9.26 14.46 2.42
CA PHE A 156 9.87 14.74 3.71
C PHE A 156 10.32 13.46 4.42
N PHE A 157 9.46 12.45 4.52
CA PHE A 157 9.79 11.18 5.16
C PHE A 157 10.90 10.42 4.40
N LEU A 158 10.86 10.43 3.07
CA LEU A 158 11.88 9.79 2.26
C LEU A 158 13.27 10.42 2.45
N LEU A 159 13.33 11.75 2.53
CA LEU A 159 14.58 12.48 2.80
C LEU A 159 15.05 12.26 4.24
N LYS A 160 14.15 12.38 5.22
CA LYS A 160 14.47 12.25 6.65
C LYS A 160 15.06 10.89 6.99
N PHE A 161 14.51 9.83 6.40
CA PHE A 161 14.94 8.45 6.67
C PHE A 161 15.87 7.87 5.59
N LYS A 162 16.46 8.74 4.76
CA LYS A 162 17.46 8.38 3.73
C LYS A 162 17.00 7.17 2.90
N ALA A 163 15.79 7.23 2.35
CA ALA A 163 15.24 6.15 1.56
C ALA A 163 16.20 5.80 0.38
N PRO A 164 16.49 4.51 0.14
CA PRO A 164 17.43 4.10 -0.89
C PRO A 164 16.80 4.27 -2.28
N PHE A 165 16.96 5.45 -2.87
CA PHE A 165 16.51 5.75 -4.22
C PHE A 165 17.48 5.15 -5.26
N ARG A 166 17.17 3.97 -5.78
CA ARG A 166 17.76 3.52 -7.05
C ARG A 166 16.93 4.07 -8.21
N LYS A 167 17.57 4.68 -9.22
CA LYS A 167 16.94 5.19 -10.45
C LYS A 167 15.99 4.16 -11.10
N ALA A 168 16.30 2.87 -11.02
CA ALA A 168 15.47 1.76 -11.51
C ALA A 168 14.08 1.65 -10.83
N LEU A 169 13.93 2.11 -9.58
CA LEU A 169 12.69 2.01 -8.81
C LEU A 169 11.63 3.06 -9.24
N LEU A 170 12.06 4.19 -9.79
CA LEU A 170 11.17 5.20 -10.40
C LEU A 170 10.69 4.76 -11.79
N LEU A 171 11.59 4.15 -12.56
CA LEU A 171 11.32 3.73 -13.94
C LEU A 171 10.50 2.44 -14.03
N GLY A 172 10.46 1.58 -13.01
CA GLY A 172 9.76 0.28 -13.08
C GLY A 172 8.27 0.36 -13.48
N PRO A 173 7.41 1.08 -12.74
CA PRO A 173 5.98 1.18 -13.07
C PRO A 173 5.74 1.96 -14.37
N LEU A 174 6.49 3.06 -14.57
CA LEU A 174 6.35 3.92 -15.74
C LEU A 174 6.82 3.22 -17.03
N LEU A 175 7.91 2.45 -17.00
CA LEU A 175 8.36 1.65 -18.14
C LEU A 175 7.40 0.51 -18.48
N LEU A 176 6.73 -0.09 -17.49
CA LEU A 176 5.71 -1.13 -17.75
C LEU A 176 4.46 -0.54 -18.39
N VAL A 177 3.99 0.62 -17.91
CA VAL A 177 2.88 1.36 -18.53
C VAL A 177 3.27 1.84 -19.92
N TRP A 178 4.49 2.35 -20.11
CA TRP A 178 5.00 2.76 -21.41
C TRP A 178 5.12 1.57 -22.37
N LYS A 179 5.77 0.47 -22.00
CA LYS A 179 5.85 -0.75 -22.83
C LYS A 179 4.48 -1.30 -23.23
N ARG A 180 3.49 -1.20 -22.32
CA ARG A 180 2.11 -1.64 -22.59
C ARG A 180 1.37 -0.66 -23.51
N ALA A 181 1.69 0.64 -23.48
CA ALA A 181 1.17 1.64 -24.41
C ALA A 181 1.84 1.58 -25.80
N GLN A 182 3.07 1.07 -25.90
CA GLN A 182 3.88 1.04 -27.12
C GLN A 182 3.79 -0.24 -27.94
N THR A 183 3.00 -1.23 -27.52
CA THR A 183 2.73 -2.44 -28.32
C THR A 183 1.37 -2.32 -28.97
N PRO A 184 1.26 -1.68 -30.15
CA PRO A 184 -0.01 -1.59 -30.82
C PRO A 184 -0.43 -2.99 -31.30
N LYS A 185 -1.73 -3.32 -31.19
CA LYS A 185 -2.29 -4.64 -31.54
C LYS A 185 -1.89 -5.13 -32.94
N TRP A 186 -1.64 -4.23 -33.90
CA TRP A 186 -1.21 -4.56 -35.26
C TRP A 186 0.21 -5.15 -35.32
N PHE A 187 1.08 -4.88 -34.35
CA PHE A 187 2.44 -5.44 -34.32
C PHE A 187 2.44 -6.96 -34.14
N ASN A 188 1.47 -7.49 -33.39
CA ASN A 188 1.27 -8.94 -33.24
C ASN A 188 0.67 -9.58 -34.51
N VAL A 189 -0.14 -8.82 -35.27
CA VAL A 189 -0.69 -9.27 -36.57
C VAL A 189 0.40 -9.34 -37.63
N ILE A 190 1.29 -8.34 -37.69
CA ILE A 190 2.43 -8.36 -38.61
C ILE A 190 3.42 -9.47 -38.26
N LYS A 191 3.72 -9.66 -36.96
CA LYS A 191 4.61 -10.75 -36.53
C LYS A 191 4.08 -12.14 -36.92
N SER A 192 2.76 -12.33 -36.85
CA SER A 192 2.06 -13.54 -37.32
C SER A 192 2.16 -13.71 -38.86
N TYR A 193 1.98 -12.63 -39.62
CA TYR A 193 2.12 -12.65 -41.08
C TYR A 193 3.53 -13.04 -41.54
N TYR A 194 4.57 -12.47 -40.93
CA TYR A 194 5.95 -12.78 -41.29
C TYR A 194 6.38 -14.20 -40.90
N THR A 195 5.88 -14.74 -39.78
CA THR A 195 6.19 -16.13 -39.38
C THR A 195 5.52 -17.15 -40.31
N ASN A 196 4.29 -16.89 -40.76
CA ASN A 196 3.61 -17.75 -41.73
C ASN A 196 4.24 -17.68 -43.13
N CYS A 197 4.63 -16.48 -43.58
CA CYS A 197 5.25 -16.30 -44.90
C CYS A 197 6.66 -16.92 -44.97
N PHE A 198 7.44 -16.84 -43.88
CA PHE A 198 8.76 -17.45 -43.79
C PHE A 198 8.70 -18.98 -43.75
N SER A 199 7.69 -19.55 -43.07
CA SER A 199 7.41 -20.99 -43.10
C SER A 199 7.05 -21.49 -44.51
N GLN A 200 6.24 -20.73 -45.25
CA GLN A 200 5.90 -21.05 -46.65
C GLN A 200 7.12 -21.01 -47.59
N TYR A 201 8.02 -20.04 -47.41
CA TYR A 201 9.22 -19.92 -48.23
C TYR A 201 10.22 -21.08 -48.00
N ILE A 202 10.37 -21.53 -46.75
CA ILE A 202 11.20 -22.70 -46.41
C ILE A 202 10.61 -23.98 -47.03
N PHE A 203 9.28 -24.14 -46.99
CA PHE A 203 8.62 -25.30 -47.59
C PHE A 203 8.78 -25.36 -49.13
N ILE A 204 8.70 -24.21 -49.82
CA ILE A 204 8.91 -24.12 -51.27
C ILE A 204 10.36 -24.42 -51.65
N MET A 205 11.33 -23.94 -50.85
CA MET A 205 12.76 -24.22 -51.06
C MET A 205 13.12 -25.71 -50.89
N GLN A 206 12.46 -26.41 -49.96
CA GLN A 206 12.67 -27.86 -49.79
C GLN A 206 12.08 -28.68 -50.94
N ARG A 207 10.95 -28.25 -51.54
CA ARG A 207 10.33 -28.95 -52.68
C ARG A 207 11.16 -28.91 -53.97
N LYS A 208 11.97 -27.85 -54.18
CA LYS A 208 12.85 -27.71 -55.36
C LYS A 208 14.12 -28.57 -55.31
N LYS A 209 14.45 -29.17 -54.16
CA LYS A 209 15.60 -30.07 -53.99
C LYS A 209 15.26 -31.56 -54.10
N ALA A 210 14.00 -31.91 -54.35
CA ALA A 210 13.63 -33.30 -54.59
C ALA A 210 14.08 -33.73 -56.01
N PRO A 211 14.88 -34.79 -56.16
CA PRO A 211 15.29 -35.30 -57.47
C PRO A 211 14.06 -35.84 -58.21
N LYS A 212 13.96 -35.52 -59.50
CA LYS A 212 12.97 -36.13 -60.39
C LYS A 212 13.36 -37.59 -60.61
N VAL A 213 12.55 -38.50 -60.10
CA VAL A 213 12.56 -39.93 -60.43
C VAL A 213 11.77 -40.11 -61.72
#